data_AF-A0A2X2JYF9-F1
#
_entry.id   AF-A0A2X2JYF9-F1
#
_cell.length_a   1.000
_cell.length_b   1.000
_cell.length_c   1.000
_cell.angle_alpha   90.00
_cell.angle_beta   90.00
_cell.angle_gamma   90.00
#
_symmetry.space_group_name_H-M   'P 1'
#
loop_
_entity.id
_entity.type
_entity.pdbx_description
1 polymer ?
#
loop_
_entity_poly.entity_id
_entity_poly.type
_entity_poly.pdbx_seq_one_letter_code
_entity_poly.pdbx_strand_id
1 'polypeptide(L)' 'MKLTVVGLGYIGLPTSIMFAKHGVDVLGVDINQQTIDKLQSGQISIEEPGLQEVYEEVLSSGN' A
#
# COMPACT_ATOMS: atom_id res chain seq x y z
N MET A 1 11.89 12.33 -2.13
CA MET A 1 10.57 12.98 -1.94
C MET A 1 9.74 12.04 -1.08
N LYS A 2 9.01 12.53 -0.09
CA LYS A 2 8.07 11.71 0.72
C LYS A 2 6.64 11.99 0.26
N LEU A 3 5.83 10.95 0.11
CA LEU A 3 4.41 11.04 -0.25
C LEU A 3 3.58 10.45 0.88
N THR A 4 2.49 11.11 1.26
CA THR A 4 1.49 10.55 2.17
C THR A 4 0.18 10.39 1.43
N VAL A 5 -0.39 9.20 1.50
CA VAL A 5 -1.69 8.89 0.91
C VAL A 5 -2.68 8.60 2.03
N VAL A 6 -3.74 9.40 2.10
CA VAL A 6 -4.79 9.28 3.11
C VAL A 6 -6.01 8.60 2.47
N GLY A 7 -6.36 7.42 2.99
CA GLY A 7 -7.32 6.47 2.46
C GLY A 7 -6.62 5.36 1.66
N LEU A 8 -6.80 4.11 2.07
CA LEU A 8 -6.16 2.91 1.49
C LEU A 8 -7.22 1.93 0.95
N GLY A 9 -8.26 2.48 0.32
CA GLY A 9 -9.24 1.72 -0.46
C GLY A 9 -8.77 1.48 -1.90
N TYR A 10 -9.74 1.19 -2.79
CA TYR A 10 -9.51 0.87 -4.20
C TYR A 10 -8.68 1.88 -5.00
N ILE A 11 -8.65 3.15 -4.61
CA ILE A 11 -7.84 4.16 -5.31
C ILE A 11 -6.50 4.36 -4.59
N GLY A 12 -6.55 4.60 -3.28
CA GLY A 12 -5.37 5.02 -2.54
C GLY A 12 -4.34 3.92 -2.35
N LEU A 13 -4.75 2.66 -2.12
CA LEU A 13 -3.80 1.56 -1.96
C LEU A 13 -3.03 1.28 -3.26
N PRO A 14 -3.66 1.07 -4.44
CA PRO A 14 -2.93 0.90 -5.69
C PRO A 14 -2.06 2.11 -6.03
N THR A 15 -2.55 3.34 -5.78
CA THR A 15 -1.77 4.56 -6.01
C THR A 15 -0.51 4.57 -5.15
N SER A 16 -0.63 4.24 -3.86
CA SER A 16 0.49 4.16 -2.91
C SER A 16 1.53 3.14 -3.37
N ILE A 17 1.08 1.92 -3.68
CA ILE A 17 1.92 0.83 -4.18
C ILE A 17 2.68 1.27 -5.43
N MET A 18 2.01 1.95 -6.36
CA MET A 18 2.62 2.30 -7.62
C MET A 18 3.67 3.42 -7.49
N PHE A 19 3.49 4.37 -6.58
CA PHE A 19 4.52 5.34 -6.24
C PHE A 19 5.72 4.68 -5.55
N ALA A 20 5.46 3.80 -4.58
CA ALA A 20 6.52 3.08 -3.87
C ALA A 20 7.33 2.19 -4.83
N LYS A 21 6.68 1.53 -5.79
CA LYS A 21 7.33 0.70 -6.82
C LYS A 21 8.31 1.50 -7.68
N HIS A 22 8.09 2.82 -7.80
CA HIS A 22 8.95 3.73 -8.54
C HIS A 22 9.92 4.52 -7.62
N GLY A 23 10.15 4.04 -6.39
CA GLY A 23 11.19 4.57 -5.49
C GLY A 23 10.79 5.82 -4.72
N VAL A 24 9.50 6.10 -4.58
CA VAL A 24 9.00 7.14 -3.67
C VAL A 24 8.81 6.52 -2.29
N ASP A 25 9.23 7.20 -1.23
CA ASP A 25 8.96 6.82 0.16
C ASP A 25 7.51 7.19 0.50
N VAL A 26 6.65 6.18 0.70
CA VAL A 26 5.20 6.33 0.83
C VAL A 26 4.72 5.97 2.24
N LEU A 27 4.04 6.93 2.88
CA LEU A 27 3.26 6.67 4.09
C LEU A 27 1.77 6.52 3.73
N GLY A 28 1.25 5.30 3.83
CA GLY A 28 -0.18 5.03 3.76
C GLY A 28 -0.87 5.28 5.10
N VAL A 29 -2.01 5.97 5.08
CA VAL A 29 -2.83 6.27 6.27
C VAL A 29 -4.27 5.87 5.99
N ASP A 30 -4.88 5.08 6.89
CA ASP A 30 -6.32 4.78 6.86
C ASP A 30 -6.90 4.84 8.27
N ILE A 31 -8.17 5.18 8.39
CA ILE A 31 -8.88 5.21 9.68
C ILE A 31 -9.32 3.82 10.14
N ASN A 32 -9.42 2.86 9.21
CA ASN A 32 -9.88 1.52 9.50
C ASN A 32 -8.72 0.64 9.97
N GLN A 33 -8.66 0.36 11.27
CA GLN A 33 -7.63 -0.50 11.86
C GLN A 33 -7.54 -1.87 11.20
N GLN A 34 -8.65 -2.47 10.75
CA GLN A 34 -8.62 -3.77 10.06
C GLN A 34 -7.87 -3.72 8.73
N THR A 35 -7.94 -2.58 8.03
CA THR A 35 -7.17 -2.36 6.80
C THR A 35 -5.69 -2.26 7.12
N ILE A 36 -5.34 -1.50 8.16
CA ILE A 36 -3.95 -1.36 8.63
C ILE A 36 -3.37 -2.71 9.06
N ASP A 37 -4.10 -3.48 9.87
CA ASP A 37 -3.63 -4.77 10.37
C ASP A 37 -3.37 -5.76 9.23
N LYS A 38 -4.27 -5.82 8.24
CA LYS A 38 -4.09 -6.64 7.03
C LYS A 38 -2.82 -6.25 6.29
N LEU A 39 -2.66 -4.96 5.99
CA LEU A 39 -1.49 -4.46 5.26
C LEU A 39 -0.20 -4.73 6.04
N GLN A 40 -0.17 -4.45 7.34
CA GLN A 40 1.00 -4.74 8.19
C GLN A 40 1.34 -6.23 8.27
N SER A 41 0.36 -7.12 8.07
CA SER A 41 0.58 -8.58 7.94
C SER A 41 0.98 -9.03 6.53
N GLY A 42 1.21 -8.10 5.60
CA GLY A 42 1.59 -8.39 4.22
C GLY A 42 0.42 -8.72 3.30
N GLN A 43 -0.84 -8.46 3.69
CA GLN A 43 -2.03 -8.77 2.89
C GLN A 43 -2.77 -7.51 2.45
N ILE A 44 -3.16 -7.42 1.18
CA ILE A 44 -3.97 -6.30 0.70
C ILE A 44 -5.40 -6.33 1.28
N SER A 45 -5.98 -5.13 1.47
CA SER A 45 -7.32 -4.95 2.02
C SER A 45 -8.45 -4.97 0.97
N ILE A 46 -8.10 -5.00 -0.32
CA ILE A 46 -9.02 -4.98 -1.47
C ILE A 46 -8.80 -6.20 -2.37
N GLU A 47 -9.78 -6.53 -3.20
CA GLU A 47 -9.65 -7.58 -4.21
C GLU A 47 -9.29 -6.93 -5.55
N GLU A 48 -8.03 -7.04 -5.95
CA GLU A 48 -7.53 -6.55 -7.24
C GLU A 48 -6.51 -7.55 -7.80
N PRO A 49 -6.75 -8.15 -8.98
CA PRO A 49 -5.86 -9.13 -9.58
C PRO A 49 -4.43 -8.61 -9.74
N GLY A 50 -3.45 -9.37 -9.24
CA GLY A 50 -2.02 -9.04 -9.35
C GLY A 50 -1.52 -7.98 -8.37
N LEU A 51 -2.39 -7.28 -7.62
CA LEU A 51 -1.95 -6.23 -6.71
C LEU A 51 -1.19 -6.78 -5.49
N GLN A 52 -1.54 -7.98 -5.02
CA GLN A 52 -0.88 -8.64 -3.88
C GLN A 52 0.61 -8.90 -4.17
N GLU A 53 0.94 -9.40 -5.36
CA GLU A 53 2.33 -9.66 -5.75
C GLU A 53 3.15 -8.36 -5.78
N VAL A 54 2.59 -7.30 -6.37
CA VAL A 54 3.26 -6.00 -6.39
C VAL A 54 3.39 -5.43 -4.99
N TYR A 55 2.39 -5.60 -4.12
CA TYR A 55 2.44 -5.14 -2.74
C TYR A 55 3.60 -5.78 -1.96
N GLU A 56 3.79 -7.10 -2.10
CA GLU A 56 4.88 -7.84 -1.47
C GLU A 56 6.25 -7.37 -1.95
N GLU A 57 6.41 -7.10 -3.26
CA GLU A 57 7.64 -6.53 -3.82
C GLU A 57 8.00 -5.21 -3.11
N VAL A 58 7.05 -4.27 -3.02
CA VAL A 58 7.35 -2.96 -2.41
C VAL A 58 7.53 -3.02 -0.91
N LEU A 59 6.74 -3.84 -0.21
CA LEU A 59 6.88 -4.01 1.24
C LEU A 59 8.28 -4.52 1.61
N SER A 60 8.84 -5.42 0.82
CA SER A 60 10.20 -5.93 1.00
C SER A 60 11.30 -4.89 0.72
N SER A 61 10.99 -3.88 -0.12
CA SER A 61 11.93 -2.82 -0.49
C SER A 61 12.07 -1.71 0.56
N GLY A 62 11.14 -1.64 1.53
CA GLY A 62 11.14 -0.64 2.59
C GLY A 62 10.76 0.77 2.13
N ASN A 63 10.15 0.90 0.95
CA ASN A 63 9.63 2.16 0.40
C ASN A 63 8.13 2.31 0.63
#